data_AF-A0A1I1PVQ4-F1
#
_entry.id   AF-A0A1I1PVQ4-F1
#
_cell.length_a   1.000
_cell.length_b   1.000
_cell.length_c   1.000
_cell.angle_alpha   90.00
_cell.angle_beta   90.00
_cell.angle_gamma   90.00
#
_symmetry.space_group_name_H-M   'P 1'
#
loop_
_entity.id
_entity.type
_entity.pdbx_description
1 polymer ?
#
loop_
_entity_poly.entity_id
_entity_poly.type
_entity_poly.pdbx_seq_one_letter_code
_entity_poly.pdbx_strand_id
1 'polypeptide(L)' 'MPTDYLAQYRQAITDGNHDFARTILTTAVSAAQAGAIGPHQIRALVEEAKANPPK' A
#
# COMPACT_ATOMS: atom_id res chain seq x y z
N MET A 1 -11.51 0.50 -12.67
CA MET A 1 -11.57 1.06 -11.31
C MET A 1 -10.14 1.40 -10.90
N PRO A 2 -9.84 2.61 -10.41
CA PRO A 2 -8.52 2.89 -9.84
C PRO A 2 -8.30 1.99 -8.61
N THR A 3 -7.18 1.28 -8.58
CA THR A 3 -6.82 0.37 -7.49
C THR A 3 -6.42 1.19 -6.26
N ASP A 4 -7.23 1.18 -5.20
CA ASP A 4 -6.89 1.86 -3.94
C ASP A 4 -5.97 0.96 -3.09
N TYR A 5 -4.67 1.17 -3.22
CA TYR A 5 -3.66 0.42 -2.47
C TYR A 5 -3.68 0.73 -0.97
N LEU A 6 -4.12 1.93 -0.57
CA LEU A 6 -4.18 2.32 0.84
C LEU A 6 -5.30 1.57 1.57
N ALA A 7 -6.48 1.50 0.95
CA ALA A 7 -7.60 0.73 1.50
C ALA A 7 -7.24 -0.76 1.64
N GLN A 8 -6.61 -1.35 0.62
CA GLN A 8 -6.14 -2.75 0.66
C GLN A 8 -5.09 -2.97 1.75
N TYR A 9 -4.16 -2.03 1.91
CA TYR A 9 -3.12 -2.13 2.93
C TYR A 9 -3.71 -2.10 4.34
N ARG A 10 -4.62 -1.16 4.62
CA ARG A 10 -5.29 -1.09 5.92
C ARG A 10 -6.10 -2.34 6.23
N GLN A 11 -6.79 -2.89 5.24
CA GLN A 11 -7.52 -4.14 5.38
C GLN A 11 -6.56 -5.29 5.69
N ALA A 12 -5.45 -5.42 4.95
CA ALA A 12 -4.45 -6.45 5.18
C ALA A 12 -3.82 -6.38 6.59
N ILE A 13 -3.55 -5.17 7.09
CA ILE A 13 -3.07 -4.96 8.46
C ILE A 13 -4.15 -5.31 9.50
N THR A 14 -5.40 -4.92 9.26
CA THR A 14 -6.54 -5.22 10.15
C THR A 14 -6.80 -6.73 10.25
N ASP A 15 -6.65 -7.43 9.12
CA ASP A 15 -6.80 -8.88 9.03
C ASP A 15 -5.59 -9.66 9.59
N GLY A 16 -4.54 -8.95 10.02
CA GLY A 16 -3.28 -9.55 10.49
C GLY A 16 -2.45 -10.21 9.38
N ASN A 17 -2.80 -9.99 8.12
CA ASN A 17 -2.14 -10.57 6.96
C ASN A 17 -0.95 -9.70 6.52
N HIS A 18 0.12 -9.77 7.31
CA HIS A 18 1.32 -8.95 7.12
C HIS A 18 2.07 -9.24 5.82
N ASP A 19 2.07 -10.49 5.34
CA ASP A 19 2.69 -10.85 4.06
C ASP A 19 1.95 -10.21 2.88
N PHE A 20 0.62 -10.25 2.90
CA PHE A 20 -0.19 -9.58 1.89
C PHE A 20 0.00 -8.05 1.95
N ALA A 21 0.08 -7.47 3.15
CA ALA A 21 0.39 -6.05 3.31
C ALA A 21 1.74 -5.66 2.67
N ARG A 22 2.78 -6.50 2.78
CA ARG A 22 4.06 -6.29 2.10
C ARG A 22 3.91 -6.37 0.58
N THR A 23 3.17 -7.36 0.06
CA THR A 23 2.90 -7.47 -1.38
C THR A 23 2.23 -6.22 -1.93
N ILE A 24 1.23 -5.68 -1.22
CA ILE A 24 0.53 -4.45 -1.61
C ILE A 24 1.51 -3.27 -1.72
N LEU A 25 2.43 -3.12 -0.76
CA LEU A 25 3.45 -2.07 -0.81
C LEU A 25 4.36 -2.23 -2.04
N THR A 26 4.84 -3.44 -2.31
CA THR A 26 5.67 -3.71 -3.49
C THR A 26 4.92 -3.42 -4.79
N THR A 27 3.67 -3.87 -4.91
CA THR A 27 2.84 -3.62 -6.10
C THR A 27 2.55 -2.14 -6.28
N ALA A 28 2.26 -1.41 -5.21
CA ALA A 28 2.03 0.03 -5.27
C ALA A 28 3.28 0.77 -5.75
N VAL A 29 4.47 0.40 -5.26
CA VAL A 29 5.75 0.98 -5.73
C VAL A 29 5.95 0.76 -7.21
N SER A 30 5.73 -0.47 -7.70
CA SER A 30 5.81 -0.76 -9.13
C SER A 30 4.78 0.03 -9.95
N ALA A 31 3.55 0.17 -9.44
CA ALA A 31 2.50 0.95 -10.09
C ALA A 31 2.83 2.45 -10.16
N ALA A 32 3.45 3.04 -9.13
CA ALA A 32 3.90 4.42 -9.17
C ALA A 32 5.07 4.62 -10.15
N GLN A 33 6.01 3.67 -10.19
CA GLN A 33 7.10 3.71 -11.17
C GLN A 33 6.57 3.66 -12.61
N ALA A 34 5.51 2.89 -12.85
CA ALA A 34 4.82 2.83 -14.14
C ALA A 34 3.91 4.05 -14.43
N GLY A 35 3.79 5.00 -13.50
CA GLY A 35 2.89 6.15 -13.63
C GLY A 35 1.40 5.81 -13.51
N ALA A 36 1.06 4.59 -13.08
CA ALA A 36 -0.32 4.13 -12.93
C ALA A 36 -0.99 4.69 -11.67
N ILE A 37 -0.22 5.11 -10.66
CA ILE A 37 -0.71 5.84 -9.49
C ILE A 37 0.09 7.13 -9.25
N GLY A 38 -0.59 8.13 -8.69
CA GLY A 38 0.00 9.43 -8.45
C GLY A 38 0.98 9.44 -7.25
N PRO A 39 1.97 10.36 -7.23
CA PRO A 39 2.95 10.47 -6.14
C PRO A 39 2.30 10.69 -4.76
N HIS A 40 1.18 11.41 -4.71
CA HIS A 40 0.44 11.66 -3.48
C HIS A 40 -0.19 10.39 -2.89
N GLN A 41 -0.67 9.49 -3.75
CA GLN A 41 -1.28 8.23 -3.31
C GLN A 41 -0.23 7.31 -2.69
N ILE A 42 0.95 7.21 -3.32
CA ILE A 42 1.99 6.36 -2.77
C ILE A 42 2.59 6.93 -1.49
N ARG A 43 2.70 8.25 -1.39
CA ARG A 43 3.15 8.91 -0.16
C ARG A 43 2.22 8.63 1.00
N ALA A 44 0.90 8.71 0.79
CA ALA A 44 -0.09 8.37 1.82
C ALA A 44 0.05 6.90 2.26
N LEU A 45 0.24 5.97 1.32
CA LEU A 45 0.46 4.55 1.61
C LEU A 45 1.73 4.32 2.42
N VAL A 46 2.84 4.98 2.07
CA VAL A 46 4.11 4.84 2.80
C VAL A 46 4.02 5.42 4.21
N GLU A 47 3.35 6.56 4.40
CA GLU A 47 3.14 7.13 5.74
C GLU A 47 2.26 6.21 6.60
N GLU A 48 1.22 5.60 6.03
CA GLU A 48 0.41 4.59 6.72
C GLU A 48 1.26 3.37 7.11
N ALA A 49 2.11 2.89 6.22
CA ALA A 49 2.98 1.74 6.51
C ALA A 49 4.05 2.02 7.57
N LYS A 50 4.47 3.28 7.73
CA LYS A 50 5.33 3.69 8.84
C LYS A 50 4.59 3.73 10.17
N ALA A 51 3.33 4.18 10.16
CA ALA A 51 2.49 4.24 11.36
C ALA A 51 2.06 2.83 11.81
N ASN A 52 1.78 1.96 10.84
CA ASN A 52 1.27 0.60 11.07
C ASN A 52 2.14 -0.43 10.34
N PRO A 53 3.41 -0.61 10.75
CA PRO A 53 4.31 -1.53 10.06
C PRO A 53 3.78 -2.97 10.12
N PRO A 54 3.89 -3.74 9.03
CA PRO A 54 3.57 -5.16 9.04
C PRO A 54 4.58 -5.86 9.96
N LYS A 55 4.08 -6.58 10.97
CA LYS A 55 4.92 -7.27 11.97
C LYS A 55 5.72 -8.42 11.38
#